data_AF-A0A2D4GW04-F1
#
_entry.id   AF-A0A2D4GW04-F1
#
_cell.length_a   1.000
_cell.length_b   1.000
_cell.length_c   1.000
_cell.angle_alpha   90.00
_cell.angle_beta   90.00
_cell.angle_gamma   90.00
#
_symmetry.space_group_name_H-M   'P 1'
#
loop_
_entity.id
_entity.type
_entity.pdbx_description
1 polymer ?
#
loop_
_entity_poly.entity_id
_entity_poly.type
_entity_poly.pdbx_seq_one_letter_code
_entity_poly.pdbx_strand_id
1 'polypeptide(L)'
;LKDYQGRQIPVLGKKKVNIEYGNFRGCLPITVVSNKLPSLLGREWFKPLKIKLAGIHELTATEPSGDDIEELEKEFHDVFSEELGKYKGTPISFSLDPKIAPIRLKPRRVPFSIRQKVEEQLNKLIKQGVLEPVDHARWETPI
;
A
#
# COMPACT_ATOMS: atom_id res chain seq x y z
N LEU A 1 18.43 -6.93 -30.22
CA LEU A 1 18.29 -5.77 -29.31
C LEU A 1 16.81 -5.42 -29.24
N LYS A 2 16.30 -4.90 -28.11
CA LYS A 2 14.95 -4.33 -28.02
C LYS A 2 15.04 -2.87 -27.60
N ASP A 3 14.11 -2.05 -28.07
CA ASP A 3 13.98 -0.66 -27.61
C ASP A 3 13.23 -0.60 -26.26
N TYR A 4 13.11 0.60 -25.68
CA TYR A 4 12.40 0.83 -24.43
C TYR A 4 10.90 0.47 -24.50
N GLN A 5 10.31 0.45 -25.70
CA GLN A 5 8.93 0.07 -25.94
C GLN A 5 8.78 -1.44 -26.22
N GLY A 6 9.85 -2.23 -26.09
CA GLY A 6 9.86 -3.67 -26.29
C GLY A 6 9.90 -4.12 -27.76
N ARG A 7 10.00 -3.20 -28.73
CA ARG A 7 10.10 -3.53 -30.16
C ARG A 7 11.48 -4.07 -30.49
N GLN A 8 11.55 -5.03 -31.41
CA GLN A 8 12.83 -5.58 -31.85
C GLN A 8 13.57 -4.58 -32.74
N ILE A 9 14.82 -4.31 -32.40
CA ILE A 9 15.71 -3.50 -33.22
C ILE A 9 16.45 -4.43 -34.20
N PRO A 10 16.30 -4.23 -35.52
CA PRO A 10 17.00 -5.01 -36.53
C PRO A 10 18.51 -4.78 -36.46
N VAL A 11 19.25 -5.83 -36.09
CA VAL A 11 20.71 -5.82 -35.98
C VAL A 11 21.30 -6.35 -37.29
N LEU A 12 22.15 -5.56 -37.94
CA LEU A 12 22.88 -5.94 -39.15
C LEU A 12 24.10 -6.81 -38.85
N GLY A 13 24.73 -6.62 -37.69
CA GLY A 13 25.86 -7.45 -37.28
C GLY A 13 26.66 -6.86 -36.13
N LYS A 14 27.71 -7.56 -35.73
CA LYS A 14 28.68 -7.12 -34.72
C LYS A 14 30.09 -7.13 -35.30
N LYS A 15 30.87 -6.10 -35.05
CA LYS A 15 32.27 -6.00 -35.48
C LYS A 15 33.13 -5.45 -34.36
N LYS A 16 34.32 -6.01 -34.17
CA LYS A 16 35.33 -5.43 -33.28
C LYS A 16 36.06 -4.32 -34.03
N VAL A 17 36.16 -3.15 -33.41
CA VAL A 17 36.87 -2.00 -33.97
C VAL A 17 37.93 -1.52 -32.99
N ASN A 18 39.01 -0.95 -33.53
CA ASN A 18 40.05 -0.33 -32.72
C ASN A 18 39.60 1.07 -32.29
N ILE A 19 39.78 1.38 -31.01
CA ILE A 19 39.25 2.58 -30.38
C ILE A 19 40.33 3.18 -29.51
N GLU A 20 40.38 4.50 -29.53
CA GLU A 20 41.21 5.32 -28.66
C GLU A 20 40.32 6.28 -27.88
N TYR A 21 40.45 6.27 -26.56
CA TYR A 21 39.69 7.13 -25.66
C TYR A 21 40.52 7.45 -24.42
N GLY A 22 40.91 8.71 -24.26
CA GLY A 22 41.86 9.13 -23.23
C GLY A 22 43.16 8.31 -23.31
N ASN A 23 43.51 7.63 -22.22
CA ASN A 23 44.70 6.76 -22.15
C ASN A 23 44.39 5.29 -22.56
N PHE A 24 43.18 4.97 -22.99
CA PHE A 24 42.81 3.63 -23.41
C PHE A 24 42.94 3.48 -24.93
N ARG A 25 43.66 2.44 -25.36
CA ARG A 25 43.70 1.95 -26.73
C ARG A 25 43.36 0.47 -26.73
N GLY A 26 42.35 0.07 -27.48
CA GLY A 26 41.93 -1.34 -27.51
C GLY A 26 40.86 -1.64 -28.55
N CYS A 27 40.58 -2.92 -28.72
CA CYS A 27 39.58 -3.41 -29.66
C CYS A 27 38.27 -3.72 -28.93
N LEU A 28 37.19 -3.01 -29.25
CA LEU A 28 35.89 -3.19 -28.60
C LEU A 28 34.78 -3.53 -29.63
N PRO A 29 33.77 -4.33 -29.25
CA PRO A 29 32.70 -4.73 -30.14
C PRO A 29 31.66 -3.59 -30.33
N ILE A 30 31.38 -3.24 -31.57
CA ILE A 30 30.23 -2.42 -31.99
C ILE A 30 29.16 -3.32 -32.59
N THR A 31 27.90 -3.03 -32.27
CA THR A 31 26.74 -3.62 -32.95
C THR A 31 26.16 -2.61 -33.92
N VAL A 32 26.04 -2.98 -35.19
CA VAL A 32 25.46 -2.13 -36.23
C VAL A 32 23.99 -2.49 -36.41
N VAL A 33 23.13 -1.50 -36.47
CA VAL A 33 21.68 -1.63 -36.65
C VAL A 33 21.27 -0.96 -37.96
N SER A 34 20.20 -1.45 -38.60
CA SER A 34 19.78 -0.91 -39.91
C SER A 34 19.11 0.46 -39.81
N ASN A 35 18.53 0.77 -38.64
CA ASN A 35 17.75 1.97 -38.43
C ASN A 35 18.63 3.11 -37.88
N LYS A 36 18.30 4.35 -38.23
CA LYS A 36 18.98 5.56 -37.73
C LYS A 36 18.55 5.83 -36.28
N LEU A 37 19.18 5.13 -35.34
CA LEU A 37 18.99 5.28 -33.90
C LEU A 37 20.16 6.06 -33.27
N PRO A 38 19.97 6.70 -32.10
CA PRO A 38 21.07 7.32 -31.38
C PRO A 38 22.15 6.28 -31.05
N SER A 39 23.41 6.68 -31.18
CA SER A 39 24.55 5.85 -30.80
C SER A 39 24.57 5.66 -29.29
N LEU A 40 24.46 4.42 -28.83
CA LEU A 40 24.48 4.08 -27.41
C LEU A 40 25.75 3.32 -27.05
N LEU A 41 26.36 3.70 -25.94
CA LEU A 41 27.51 3.00 -25.38
C LEU A 41 27.04 1.93 -24.41
N GLY A 42 27.25 0.66 -24.77
CA GLY A 42 26.84 -0.48 -23.96
C GLY A 42 27.71 -0.65 -22.71
N ARG A 43 27.18 -1.37 -21.70
CA ARG A 43 27.90 -1.67 -20.45
C ARG A 43 29.22 -2.41 -20.65
N GLU A 44 29.35 -3.18 -21.73
CA GLU A 44 30.60 -3.89 -22.08
C GLU A 44 31.79 -2.94 -22.27
N TRP A 45 31.52 -1.66 -22.56
CA TRP A 45 32.53 -0.63 -22.79
C TRP A 45 32.94 0.09 -21.51
N PHE A 46 32.19 -0.06 -20.40
CA PHE A 46 32.43 0.71 -19.18
C PHE A 46 33.73 0.28 -18.49
N LYS A 47 33.97 -1.03 -18.39
CA LYS A 47 35.17 -1.57 -17.75
C LYS A 47 36.46 -1.21 -18.51
N PRO A 48 36.56 -1.43 -19.84
CA PRO A 48 37.76 -1.04 -20.60
C PRO A 48 38.02 0.47 -20.61
N LEU A 49 36.96 1.28 -20.76
CA LEU A 49 37.07 2.74 -20.77
C LEU A 49 37.20 3.37 -19.38
N LYS A 50 37.22 2.57 -18.31
CA LYS A 50 37.22 3.01 -16.91
C LYS A 50 36.07 4.00 -16.59
N ILE A 51 34.94 3.87 -17.27
CA ILE A 51 33.73 4.64 -16.96
C ILE A 51 33.17 4.08 -15.66
N LYS A 52 33.38 4.82 -14.58
CA LYS A 52 32.77 4.52 -13.27
C LYS A 52 31.45 5.27 -13.22
N LEU A 53 30.34 4.52 -13.10
CA LEU A 53 29.10 5.09 -12.60
C LEU A 53 29.28 5.31 -11.11
N ALA A 54 29.76 6.50 -10.73
CA ALA A 54 29.76 6.92 -9.34
C ALA A 54 28.35 7.40 -9.01
N GLY A 55 27.67 6.68 -8.11
CA GLY A 55 26.40 7.13 -7.54
C GLY A 55 25.25 6.16 -7.77
N ILE A 56 24.86 5.47 -6.71
CA ILE A 56 23.45 5.43 -6.34
C ILE A 56 23.06 6.90 -6.12
N HIS A 57 22.10 7.42 -6.89
CA HIS A 57 21.65 8.81 -6.72
C HIS A 57 21.07 9.04 -5.32
N GLU A 58 20.29 8.06 -4.85
CA GLU A 58 19.78 7.97 -3.49
C GLU A 58 19.26 6.54 -3.24
N LEU A 59 19.51 5.98 -2.06
CA LEU A 59 18.84 4.79 -1.55
C LEU A 59 18.18 5.20 -0.23
N THR A 60 16.91 5.59 -0.27
CA THR A 60 16.05 5.68 0.92
C THR A 60 15.51 4.30 1.25
N ALA A 61 16.41 3.38 1.57
CA ALA A 61 16.05 2.10 2.16
C ALA A 61 16.94 1.91 3.39
N THR A 62 16.85 2.85 4.33
CA THR A 62 17.16 2.55 5.72
C THR A 62 16.03 1.64 6.18
N GLU A 63 16.35 0.48 6.79
CA GLU A 63 15.31 -0.24 7.53
C GLU A 63 14.67 0.75 8.50
N PRO A 64 13.33 0.82 8.57
CA PRO A 64 12.67 1.81 9.42
C PRO A 64 13.22 1.62 10.84
N SER A 65 13.88 2.65 11.32
CA SER A 65 14.34 2.72 12.69
C SER A 65 13.12 2.82 13.60
N GLY A 66 13.26 2.47 14.88
CA GLY A 66 12.16 2.61 15.84
C GLY A 66 11.61 4.04 15.88
N ASP A 67 12.49 5.04 15.66
CA ASP A 67 12.13 6.46 15.60
C ASP A 67 11.21 6.78 14.40
N ASP A 68 11.41 6.13 13.24
CA ASP A 68 10.56 6.33 12.06
C ASP A 68 9.13 5.79 12.29
N ILE A 69 8.99 4.72 13.07
CA ILE A 69 7.69 4.14 13.43
C ILE A 69 6.97 5.04 14.43
N GLU A 70 7.68 5.55 15.44
CA GLU A 70 7.11 6.51 16.40
C GLU A 70 6.66 7.81 15.73
N GLU A 71 7.39 8.28 14.72
CA GLU A 71 6.99 9.46 13.94
C GLU A 71 5.71 9.18 13.13
N LEU A 72 5.60 7.98 12.53
CA LEU A 72 4.41 7.55 11.81
C LEU A 72 3.19 7.40 12.74
N GLU A 73 3.38 6.83 13.92
CA GLU A 73 2.32 6.72 14.94
C GLU A 73 1.82 8.10 15.39
N LYS A 74 2.72 9.08 15.52
CA LYS A 74 2.37 10.47 15.83
C LYS A 74 1.63 11.14 14.66
N GLU A 75 2.10 10.97 13.44
CA GLU A 75 1.49 11.56 12.24
C GLU A 75 0.07 11.01 12.02
N PHE A 76 -0.11 9.70 12.19
CA PHE A 76 -1.38 9.01 11.97
C PHE A 76 -2.04 8.54 13.27
N HIS A 77 -1.99 9.37 14.32
CA HIS A 77 -2.55 9.03 15.62
C HIS A 77 -4.03 8.60 15.54
N ASP A 78 -4.85 9.20 14.68
CA ASP A 78 -6.28 8.82 14.53
C ASP A 78 -6.44 7.34 14.11
N VAL A 79 -5.49 6.81 13.31
CA VAL A 79 -5.50 5.43 12.81
C VAL A 79 -4.95 4.45 13.85
N PHE A 80 -3.91 4.86 14.57
CA PHE A 80 -3.21 4.02 15.55
C PHE A 80 -3.74 4.17 16.98
N SER A 81 -4.74 5.03 17.20
CA SER A 81 -5.37 5.17 18.51
C SER A 81 -6.02 3.85 18.96
N GLU A 82 -5.91 3.52 20.25
CA GLU A 82 -6.61 2.38 20.85
C GLU A 82 -8.13 2.59 20.97
N GLU A 83 -8.60 3.79 20.62
CA GLU A 83 -10.00 4.17 20.69
C GLU A 83 -10.79 3.62 19.49
N LEU A 84 -12.10 3.42 19.69
CA LEU A 84 -12.97 2.98 18.61
C LEU A 84 -13.24 4.16 17.66
N GLY A 85 -12.68 4.08 16.45
CA GLY A 85 -12.95 5.07 15.40
C GLY A 85 -14.43 5.17 15.02
N LYS A 86 -14.87 6.36 14.62
CA LYS A 86 -16.25 6.63 14.15
C LYS A 86 -16.26 6.85 12.65
N TYR A 87 -17.23 6.26 11.96
CA TYR A 87 -17.45 6.51 10.55
C TYR A 87 -17.86 7.97 10.31
N LYS A 88 -17.07 8.69 9.50
CA LYS A 88 -17.25 10.13 9.19
C LYS A 88 -18.02 10.40 7.88
N GLY A 89 -18.50 9.36 7.19
CA GLY A 89 -19.22 9.51 5.92
C GLY A 89 -20.72 9.77 6.07
N THR A 90 -21.47 9.61 4.98
CA THR A 90 -22.91 9.88 4.94
C THR A 90 -23.68 8.92 5.86
N PRO A 91 -24.68 9.39 6.64
CA PRO A 91 -25.52 8.53 7.45
C PRO A 91 -26.11 7.38 6.64
N ILE A 92 -25.95 6.16 7.17
CA ILE A 92 -26.49 4.95 6.56
C ILE A 92 -27.98 4.88 6.92
N SER A 93 -28.85 4.84 5.90
CA SER A 93 -30.28 4.62 6.08
C SER A 93 -30.68 3.24 5.58
N PHE A 94 -31.52 2.55 6.36
CA PHE A 94 -32.10 1.28 5.96
C PHE A 94 -33.55 1.52 5.53
N SER A 95 -33.85 1.28 4.26
CA SER A 95 -35.22 1.33 3.73
C SER A 95 -35.93 0.01 4.01
N LEU A 96 -37.02 0.07 4.78
CA LEU A 96 -37.91 -1.06 5.03
C LEU A 96 -39.21 -0.86 4.23
N ASP A 97 -39.81 -1.95 3.77
CA ASP A 97 -41.14 -1.90 3.18
C ASP A 97 -42.15 -1.43 4.26
N PRO A 98 -42.90 -0.34 4.02
CA PRO A 98 -43.87 0.20 4.99
C PRO A 98 -44.97 -0.78 5.37
N LYS A 99 -45.18 -1.87 4.61
CA LYS A 99 -46.15 -2.92 4.96
C LYS A 99 -45.69 -3.84 6.07
N ILE A 100 -44.40 -3.82 6.43
CA ILE A 100 -43.85 -4.72 7.45
C ILE A 100 -44.13 -4.15 8.84
N ALA A 101 -44.89 -4.89 9.63
CA ALA A 101 -45.16 -4.53 11.02
C ALA A 101 -43.89 -4.71 11.90
N PRO A 102 -43.60 -3.77 12.82
CA PRO A 102 -42.52 -3.92 13.78
C PRO A 102 -42.70 -5.14 14.68
N ILE A 103 -41.61 -5.89 14.88
CA ILE A 103 -41.58 -7.07 15.76
C ILE A 103 -40.96 -6.68 17.10
N ARG A 104 -41.62 -7.07 18.20
CA ARG A 104 -41.13 -6.89 19.57
C ARG A 104 -41.06 -8.23 20.29
N LEU A 105 -39.86 -8.63 20.69
CA LEU A 105 -39.59 -9.91 21.34
C LEU A 105 -39.03 -9.68 22.76
N LYS A 106 -39.45 -10.52 23.70
CA LYS A 106 -38.95 -10.46 25.09
C LYS A 106 -37.46 -10.88 25.16
N PRO A 107 -36.63 -10.21 25.97
CA PRO A 107 -35.23 -10.59 26.18
C PRO A 107 -35.07 -12.04 26.64
N ARG A 108 -33.95 -12.69 26.28
CA ARG A 108 -33.66 -14.05 26.75
C ARG A 108 -33.24 -14.03 28.22
N ARG A 109 -33.51 -15.12 28.92
CA ARG A 109 -32.99 -15.33 30.28
C ARG A 109 -31.50 -15.61 30.21
N VAL A 110 -30.70 -14.68 30.72
CA VAL A 110 -29.24 -14.82 30.82
C VAL A 110 -28.90 -15.58 32.11
N PRO A 111 -28.15 -16.71 32.04
CA PRO A 111 -27.67 -17.41 33.22
C PRO A 111 -26.91 -16.50 34.17
N PHE A 112 -27.09 -16.71 35.48
CA PHE A 112 -26.50 -15.86 36.52
C PHE A 112 -24.97 -15.73 36.40
N SER A 113 -24.28 -16.82 36.05
CA SER A 113 -22.82 -16.87 35.89
C SER A 113 -22.26 -15.94 34.81
N ILE A 114 -23.06 -15.62 33.78
CA ILE A 114 -22.62 -14.76 32.67
C ILE A 114 -23.26 -13.37 32.70
N ARG A 115 -24.27 -13.16 33.56
CA ARG A 115 -25.03 -11.90 33.64
C ARG A 115 -24.13 -10.69 33.85
N GLN A 116 -23.19 -10.79 34.78
CA GLN A 116 -22.24 -9.70 35.07
C GLN A 116 -21.36 -9.37 33.85
N LYS A 117 -20.84 -10.40 33.17
CA LYS A 117 -20.00 -10.20 31.97
C LYS A 117 -20.78 -9.53 30.84
N VAL A 118 -22.04 -9.90 30.65
CA VAL A 118 -22.91 -9.29 29.62
C VAL A 118 -23.15 -7.81 29.95
N GLU A 119 -23.46 -7.51 31.21
CA GLU A 119 -23.70 -6.14 31.67
C GLU A 119 -22.46 -5.25 31.56
N GLU A 120 -21.28 -5.77 31.89
CA GLU A 120 -20.00 -5.08 31.72
C GLU A 120 -19.73 -4.74 30.24
N GLN A 121 -19.96 -5.68 29.32
CA GLN A 121 -19.81 -5.41 27.88
C GLN A 121 -20.84 -4.42 27.37
N LEU A 122 -22.11 -4.52 27.79
CA LEU A 122 -23.15 -3.57 27.40
C LEU A 122 -22.80 -2.15 27.85
N ASN A 123 -22.36 -1.99 29.10
CA ASN A 123 -21.91 -0.71 29.64
C ASN A 123 -20.67 -0.18 28.92
N LYS A 124 -19.74 -1.04 28.51
CA LYS A 124 -18.59 -0.65 27.69
C LYS A 124 -19.03 -0.09 26.34
N LEU A 125 -19.96 -0.76 25.66
CA LEU A 125 -20.50 -0.31 24.36
C LEU A 125 -21.26 1.02 24.46
N ILE A 126 -22.00 1.23 25.55
CA ILE A 126 -22.67 2.51 25.84
C ILE A 126 -21.63 3.62 26.04
N LYS A 127 -20.59 3.37 26.85
CA LYS A 127 -19.49 4.34 27.07
C LYS A 127 -18.74 4.69 25.79
N GLN A 128 -18.55 3.73 24.90
CA GLN A 128 -17.93 3.95 23.58
C GLN A 128 -18.86 4.67 22.60
N GLY A 129 -20.14 4.85 22.93
CA GLY A 129 -21.15 5.48 22.06
C GLY A 129 -21.57 4.60 20.89
N VAL A 130 -21.36 3.27 20.98
CA VAL A 130 -21.84 2.29 19.98
C VAL A 130 -23.32 2.00 20.19
N LEU A 131 -23.76 1.94 21.45
CA LEU A 131 -25.15 1.73 21.83
C LEU A 131 -25.67 2.96 22.57
N GLU A 132 -26.92 3.32 22.30
CA GLU A 132 -27.65 4.38 23.00
C GLU A 132 -28.91 3.78 23.67
N PRO A 133 -29.20 4.13 24.93
CA PRO A 133 -30.44 3.71 25.57
C PRO A 133 -31.65 4.35 24.88
N VAL A 134 -32.67 3.54 24.59
CA VAL A 134 -33.92 3.99 23.97
C VAL A 134 -35.10 3.55 24.83
N ASP A 135 -35.93 4.48 25.27
CA ASP A 135 -37.08 4.19 26.15
C ASP A 135 -38.16 3.35 25.47
N HIS A 136 -38.42 3.63 24.19
CA HIS A 136 -39.51 3.02 23.42
C HIS A 136 -39.07 2.63 22.00
N ALA A 137 -38.43 1.46 21.88
CA ALA A 137 -38.09 0.90 20.58
C ALA A 137 -39.32 0.32 19.87
N ARG A 138 -39.46 0.61 18.57
CA ARG A 138 -40.48 -0.02 17.71
C ARG A 138 -40.12 -1.49 17.40
N TRP A 139 -38.81 -1.77 17.33
CA TRP A 139 -38.25 -3.08 17.02
C TRP A 139 -37.42 -3.56 18.20
N GLU A 140 -37.73 -4.74 18.73
CA GLU A 140 -37.00 -5.34 19.85
C GLU A 140 -36.60 -6.77 19.48
N THR A 141 -35.29 -7.03 19.54
CA THR A 141 -34.73 -8.37 19.32
C THR A 141 -34.04 -8.84 20.58
N PRO A 142 -34.19 -10.13 20.94
CA PRO A 142 -33.69 -10.62 22.20
C PRO A 142 -32.19 -10.90 22.11
N ILE A 143 -31.46 -10.32 23.06
CA ILE A 143 -30.02 -10.53 23.25
C ILE A 143 -29.83 -11.69 24.23
#